data_AF-A0A352A9I8-F1
#
_entry.id   AF-A0A352A9I8-F1
#
_cell.length_a   1.000
_cell.length_b   1.000
_cell.length_c   1.000
_cell.angle_alpha   90.00
_cell.angle_beta   90.00
_cell.angle_gamma   90.00
#
_symmetry.space_group_name_H-M   'P 1'
#
loop_
_entity.id
_entity.type
_entity.pdbx_description
1 polymer ?
#
loop_
_entity_poly.entity_id
_entity_poly.type
_entity_poly.pdbx_seq_one_letter_code
_entity_poly.pdbx_strand_id
1 'polypeptide(L)'
;MNNIILKNNEIPDIKELYTIYNDAGWTNYTNDLDNLLKAYYNSLSVITAWKDNELVGILRAVGDGCTIIYIQDIIVKENFHRKGIGKLLINELMNEYKNVRQKVLLTENQPNTLAFYKSCGFLPVEKYDHVSFINYNFE
;
A
#
# COMPACT_ATOMS: atom_id res chain seq x y z
N MET A 1 3.43 -21.47 -8.73
CA MET A 1 3.55 -20.13 -8.14
C MET A 1 4.30 -20.29 -6.83
N ASN A 2 5.41 -19.57 -6.63
CA ASN A 2 6.11 -19.57 -5.35
C ASN A 2 5.13 -19.16 -4.25
N ASN A 3 5.14 -19.88 -3.13
CA ASN A 3 4.12 -19.78 -2.09
C ASN A 3 4.20 -18.41 -1.39
N ILE A 4 3.38 -17.45 -1.84
CA ILE A 4 3.23 -16.16 -1.17
C ILE A 4 2.12 -16.30 -0.13
N ILE A 5 2.44 -16.00 1.12
CA ILE A 5 1.50 -16.04 2.24
C ILE A 5 1.12 -14.60 2.57
N LEU A 6 -0.19 -14.32 2.60
CA LEU A 6 -0.68 -13.04 3.10
C LEU A 6 -0.92 -13.14 4.61
N LYS A 7 -0.60 -12.08 5.34
CA LYS A 7 -1.02 -11.90 6.73
C LYS A 7 -1.69 -10.55 6.90
N ASN A 8 -2.80 -10.55 7.63
CA ASN A 8 -3.63 -9.36 7.85
C ASN A 8 -3.50 -8.91 9.30
N ASN A 9 -3.31 -7.61 9.50
CA ASN A 9 -3.21 -6.93 10.80
C ASN A 9 -2.10 -7.47 11.73
N GLU A 10 -1.08 -8.09 11.15
CA GLU A 10 0.20 -8.38 11.79
C GLU A 10 1.21 -7.32 11.37
N ILE A 11 1.64 -6.49 12.31
CA ILE A 11 2.61 -5.42 12.05
C ILE A 11 4.01 -6.06 11.98
N PRO A 12 4.74 -5.90 10.86
CA PRO A 12 6.13 -6.35 10.75
C PRO A 12 7.03 -5.70 11.79
N ASP A 13 8.15 -6.35 12.09
CA ASP A 13 9.11 -5.73 12.99
C ASP A 13 9.77 -4.50 12.35
N ILE A 14 10.38 -3.65 13.19
CA ILE A 14 10.96 -2.38 12.74
C ILE A 14 12.09 -2.56 11.71
N LYS A 15 12.83 -3.68 11.74
CA LYS A 15 13.90 -3.97 10.78
C LYS A 15 13.32 -4.39 9.43
N GLU A 16 12.24 -5.15 9.43
CA GLU A 16 11.50 -5.51 8.23
C GLU A 16 10.90 -4.29 7.55
N LEU A 17 10.26 -3.40 8.34
CA LEU A 17 9.76 -2.12 7.87
C LEU A 17 10.88 -1.26 7.29
N TYR A 18 11.99 -1.09 8.02
CA TYR A 18 13.14 -0.34 7.52
C TYR A 18 13.63 -0.90 6.18
N THR A 19 13.77 -2.22 6.07
CA THR A 19 14.28 -2.89 4.88
C THR A 19 13.39 -2.67 3.66
N ILE A 20 12.08 -2.86 3.80
CA ILE A 20 11.16 -2.77 2.66
C ILE A 20 10.90 -1.33 2.21
N TYR A 21 10.86 -0.35 3.12
CA TYR A 21 10.75 1.06 2.74
C TYR A 21 12.03 1.57 2.08
N ASN A 22 13.19 1.12 2.55
CA ASN A 22 14.46 1.48 1.93
C ASN A 22 14.63 0.87 0.53
N ASP A 23 14.16 -0.37 0.30
CA ASP A 23 14.09 -0.99 -1.04
C ASP A 23 13.23 -0.16 -2.01
N ALA A 24 12.15 0.43 -1.52
CA ALA A 24 11.31 1.35 -2.29
C ALA A 24 11.90 2.76 -2.48
N GLY A 25 13.03 3.09 -1.82
CA GLY A 25 13.62 4.42 -1.82
C GLY A 25 12.84 5.46 -1.01
N TRP A 26 11.94 5.04 -0.12
CA TRP A 26 11.04 5.93 0.62
C TRP A 26 11.67 6.41 1.95
N THR A 27 12.75 7.16 1.82
CA THR A 27 13.63 7.52 2.95
C THR A 27 12.99 8.42 4.00
N ASN A 28 11.99 9.23 3.62
CA ASN A 28 11.24 10.06 4.57
C ASN A 28 10.63 9.23 5.71
N TYR A 29 10.18 8.01 5.44
CA TYR A 29 9.66 7.12 6.48
C TYR A 29 10.78 6.49 7.32
N THR A 30 11.91 6.15 6.71
CA THR A 30 13.02 5.52 7.43
C THR A 30 13.85 6.49 8.26
N ASN A 31 13.71 7.80 8.01
CA ASN A 31 14.34 8.85 8.82
C ASN A 31 13.66 9.03 10.19
N ASP A 32 12.41 8.59 10.34
CA ASP A 32 11.66 8.59 11.60
C ASP A 32 10.87 7.28 11.76
N LEU A 33 11.60 6.21 12.09
CA LEU A 33 11.04 4.87 12.24
C LEU A 33 10.03 4.77 13.39
N ASP A 34 10.17 5.59 14.44
CA ASP A 34 9.23 5.61 15.55
C ASP A 34 7.88 6.15 15.09
N ASN A 35 7.87 7.19 14.28
CA ASN A 35 6.64 7.72 13.68
C ASN A 35 6.06 6.75 12.64
N LEU A 36 6.89 6.10 11.82
CA LEU A 36 6.43 5.03 10.92
C LEU A 36 5.72 3.92 11.72
N LEU A 37 6.32 3.44 12.81
CA LEU A 37 5.72 2.39 13.63
C LEU A 37 4.40 2.86 14.27
N LYS A 38 4.31 4.10 14.74
CA LYS A 38 3.05 4.69 15.20
C LYS A 38 2.00 4.72 14.08
N ALA A 39 2.38 5.08 12.85
CA ALA A 39 1.47 5.11 11.71
C ALA A 39 0.91 3.71 11.40
N TYR A 40 1.71 2.66 11.58
CA TYR A 40 1.25 1.27 11.45
C TYR A 40 0.21 0.89 12.50
N TYR A 41 0.47 1.21 13.77
CA TYR A 41 -0.49 0.96 14.85
C TYR A 41 -1.80 1.76 14.70
N ASN A 42 -1.77 2.90 14.00
CA ASN A 42 -2.96 3.72 13.73
C ASN A 42 -3.58 3.45 12.36
N SER A 43 -3.08 2.47 11.60
CA SER A 43 -3.65 2.13 10.30
C SER A 43 -4.90 1.28 10.45
N LEU A 44 -5.84 1.48 9.53
CA LEU A 44 -7.09 0.74 9.50
C LEU A 44 -6.87 -0.72 9.10
N SER A 45 -5.96 -0.95 8.15
CA SER A 45 -5.56 -2.31 7.72
C SER A 45 -4.09 -2.32 7.32
N VAL A 46 -3.41 -3.40 7.69
CA VAL A 46 -2.04 -3.74 7.27
C VAL A 46 -2.07 -5.14 6.69
N ILE A 47 -1.72 -5.28 5.41
CA ILE A 47 -1.65 -6.57 4.71
C ILE A 47 -0.21 -6.77 4.26
N THR A 48 0.37 -7.89 4.64
CA THR A 48 1.78 -8.22 4.34
C THR A 48 1.85 -9.46 3.48
N ALA A 49 2.76 -9.46 2.51
CA ALA A 49 3.05 -10.58 1.65
C ALA A 49 4.42 -11.16 2.01
N TRP A 50 4.45 -12.46 2.27
CA TRP A 50 5.62 -13.18 2.73
C TRP A 50 5.99 -14.28 1.75
N LYS A 51 7.26 -14.41 1.44
CA LYS A 51 7.80 -15.60 0.80
C LYS A 51 8.73 -16.29 1.78
N ASP A 52 8.40 -17.51 2.16
CA ASP A 52 9.07 -18.21 3.25
C ASP A 52 9.02 -17.34 4.52
N ASN A 53 10.15 -16.87 5.05
CA ASN A 53 10.23 -15.95 6.19
C ASN A 53 10.64 -14.51 5.80
N GLU A 54 10.58 -14.18 4.51
CA GLU A 54 10.95 -12.86 4.02
C GLU A 54 9.70 -12.01 3.74
N LEU A 55 9.62 -10.82 4.34
CA LEU A 55 8.65 -9.79 3.95
C LEU A 55 9.02 -9.28 2.55
N VAL A 56 8.13 -9.51 1.57
CA VAL A 56 8.34 -9.17 0.15
C VAL A 56 7.34 -8.17 -0.39
N GLY A 57 6.28 -7.88 0.37
CA GLY A 57 5.33 -6.84 0.02
C GLY A 57 4.51 -6.39 1.22
N ILE A 58 4.00 -5.18 1.13
CA ILE A 58 3.11 -4.59 2.12
C ILE A 58 2.06 -3.70 1.45
N LEU A 59 0.87 -3.70 2.01
CA LEU A 59 -0.16 -2.72 1.78
C LEU A 59 -0.65 -2.17 3.12
N ARG A 60 -0.84 -0.85 3.19
CA ARG A 60 -1.40 -0.15 4.34
C ARG A 60 -2.56 0.73 3.90
N ALA A 61 -3.67 0.66 4.61
CA ALA A 61 -4.84 1.51 4.40
C ALA A 61 -5.21 2.28 5.66
N VAL A 62 -5.73 3.48 5.49
CA VAL A 62 -6.27 4.36 6.54
C VAL A 62 -7.68 4.81 6.16
N GLY A 63 -8.44 5.36 7.11
CA GLY A 63 -9.79 5.86 6.85
C GLY A 63 -10.78 5.42 7.92
N ASP A 64 -12.07 5.52 7.61
CA ASP A 64 -13.14 5.16 8.54
C ASP A 64 -13.61 3.70 8.40
N GLY A 65 -13.20 3.00 7.33
CA GLY A 65 -13.61 1.62 7.04
C GLY A 65 -15.10 1.45 6.74
N CYS A 66 -15.85 2.55 6.67
CA CYS A 66 -17.29 2.59 6.52
C CYS A 66 -17.69 3.23 5.19
N THR A 67 -17.23 4.45 4.95
CA THR A 67 -17.57 5.25 3.77
C THR A 67 -16.36 5.45 2.86
N ILE A 68 -15.16 5.47 3.43
CA ILE A 68 -13.90 5.68 2.72
C ILE A 68 -12.75 4.86 3.31
N ILE A 69 -11.95 4.29 2.41
CA ILE A 69 -10.58 3.92 2.71
C ILE A 69 -9.61 4.61 1.75
N TYR A 70 -8.42 4.91 2.25
CA TYR A 70 -7.31 5.44 1.49
C TYR A 70 -6.15 4.45 1.56
N ILE A 71 -5.72 3.94 0.41
CA ILE A 71 -4.55 3.08 0.29
C ILE A 71 -3.33 3.98 0.39
N GLN A 72 -2.69 3.96 1.56
CA GLN A 72 -1.62 4.87 1.90
C GLN A 72 -0.29 4.36 1.37
N ASP A 73 0.06 3.11 1.67
CA ASP A 73 1.31 2.52 1.21
C ASP A 73 1.01 1.22 0.45
N ILE A 74 1.67 1.01 -0.67
CA ILE A 74 1.77 -0.28 -1.35
C ILE A 74 3.17 -0.44 -1.89
N ILE A 75 3.90 -1.39 -1.31
CA ILE A 75 5.30 -1.66 -1.63
C ILE A 75 5.43 -3.14 -1.93
N VAL A 76 6.15 -3.46 -3.00
CA VAL A 76 6.63 -4.81 -3.28
C VAL A 76 8.12 -4.68 -3.52
N LYS A 77 8.94 -5.57 -2.97
CA LYS A 77 10.38 -5.56 -3.21
C LYS A 77 10.68 -5.62 -4.71
N GLU A 78 11.67 -4.88 -5.19
CA GLU A 78 11.97 -4.75 -6.62
C GLU A 78 12.15 -6.11 -7.32
N ASN A 79 12.91 -7.01 -6.69
CA ASN A 79 13.15 -8.38 -7.16
C ASN A 79 11.88 -9.26 -7.22
N PHE A 80 10.77 -8.78 -6.69
CA PHE A 80 9.47 -9.43 -6.64
C PHE A 80 8.39 -8.74 -7.50
N HIS A 81 8.75 -7.68 -8.22
CA HIS A 81 7.85 -7.02 -9.17
C HIS A 81 7.43 -7.94 -10.31
N ARG A 82 6.28 -7.63 -10.92
CA ARG A 82 5.67 -8.37 -12.04
C ARG A 82 5.38 -9.86 -11.74
N LYS A 83 5.36 -10.26 -10.48
CA LYS A 83 4.97 -11.61 -10.01
C LYS A 83 3.56 -11.69 -9.44
N GLY A 84 2.75 -10.64 -9.61
CA GLY A 84 1.36 -10.58 -9.15
C GLY A 84 1.15 -10.20 -7.69
N ILE A 85 2.21 -9.99 -6.90
CA ILE A 85 2.12 -9.69 -5.46
C ILE A 85 1.35 -8.40 -5.18
N GLY A 86 1.63 -7.31 -5.91
CA GLY A 86 0.90 -6.05 -5.73
C GLY A 86 -0.60 -6.20 -5.98
N LYS A 87 -0.98 -6.98 -7.00
CA LYS A 87 -2.40 -7.26 -7.30
C LYS A 87 -3.03 -8.15 -6.23
N LEU A 88 -2.27 -9.12 -5.69
CA LEU A 88 -2.69 -9.98 -4.59
C LEU A 88 -3.01 -9.15 -3.34
N LEU A 89 -2.11 -8.22 -2.96
CA LEU A 89 -2.31 -7.30 -1.83
C LEU A 89 -3.55 -6.41 -2.02
N ILE A 90 -3.70 -5.79 -3.20
CA ILE A 90 -4.86 -4.95 -3.50
C ILE A 90 -6.15 -5.76 -3.42
N ASN A 91 -6.18 -6.95 -4.03
CA ASN A 91 -7.39 -7.79 -4.04
C ASN A 91 -7.82 -8.20 -2.63
N GLU A 92 -6.87 -8.52 -1.74
CA GLU A 92 -7.17 -8.84 -0.35
C GLU A 92 -7.84 -7.65 0.36
N LEU A 93 -7.28 -6.45 0.22
CA LEU A 93 -7.89 -5.23 0.76
C LEU A 93 -9.27 -4.94 0.16
N MET A 94 -9.42 -5.10 -1.15
CA MET A 94 -10.69 -4.87 -1.83
C MET A 94 -11.77 -5.84 -1.35
N ASN A 95 -11.40 -7.08 -1.01
CA ASN A 95 -12.31 -8.07 -0.45
C ASN A 95 -12.68 -7.73 1.00
N GLU A 96 -11.70 -7.34 1.83
CA GLU A 96 -11.93 -6.89 3.22
C GLU A 96 -12.90 -5.70 3.26
N TYR A 97 -12.70 -4.70 2.39
CA TYR A 97 -13.50 -3.47 2.34
C TYR A 97 -14.47 -3.43 1.16
N LYS A 98 -15.00 -4.58 0.73
CA LYS A 98 -15.87 -4.68 -0.47
C LYS A 98 -17.07 -3.73 -0.44
N ASN A 99 -17.65 -3.51 0.75
CA ASN A 99 -18.83 -2.67 0.94
C ASN A 99 -18.52 -1.17 1.10
N VAL A 100 -17.26 -0.78 1.29
CA VAL A 100 -16.89 0.63 1.45
C VAL A 100 -17.05 1.35 0.11
N ARG A 101 -17.83 2.43 0.09
CA ARG A 101 -18.19 3.16 -1.15
C ARG A 101 -16.97 3.72 -1.88
N GLN A 102 -16.05 4.36 -1.14
CA GLN A 102 -14.96 5.13 -1.72
C GLN A 102 -13.61 4.51 -1.36
N LYS A 103 -12.78 4.26 -2.37
CA LYS A 103 -11.46 3.66 -2.24
C LYS A 103 -10.48 4.51 -3.05
N VAL A 104 -9.57 5.19 -2.37
CA VAL A 104 -8.72 6.23 -2.97
C VAL A 104 -7.26 5.91 -2.75
N LEU A 105 -6.40 6.39 -3.64
CA LEU A 105 -4.95 6.39 -3.50
C LEU A 105 -4.38 7.58 -4.28
N LEU A 106 -3.17 7.99 -3.93
CA LEU A 106 -2.34 8.88 -4.75
C LEU A 106 -1.10 8.13 -5.17
N THR A 107 -0.65 8.37 -6.40
CA THR A 107 0.49 7.67 -6.96
C THR A 107 1.20 8.51 -8.02
N GLU A 108 2.36 8.04 -8.45
CA GLU A 108 3.13 8.68 -9.51
C GLU A 108 2.39 8.59 -10.85
N ASN A 109 2.42 9.69 -11.61
CA ASN A 109 1.84 9.76 -12.94
C ASN A 109 2.78 9.14 -14.00
N GLN A 110 3.07 7.84 -13.84
CA GLN A 110 3.94 7.06 -14.74
C GLN A 110 3.14 5.97 -15.47
N PRO A 111 3.39 5.72 -16.78
CA PRO A 111 2.57 4.80 -17.57
C PRO A 111 2.39 3.40 -16.96
N ASN A 112 3.46 2.82 -16.43
CA ASN A 112 3.42 1.48 -15.82
C ASN A 112 2.62 1.46 -14.51
N THR A 113 2.78 2.49 -13.68
CA THR A 113 2.06 2.66 -12.41
C THR A 113 0.57 2.85 -12.67
N LEU A 114 0.20 3.71 -13.62
CA LEU A 114 -1.19 3.89 -14.04
C LEU A 114 -1.79 2.60 -14.60
N ALA A 115 -1.06 1.86 -15.43
CA ALA A 115 -1.53 0.59 -15.98
C ALA A 115 -1.77 -0.45 -14.88
N PHE A 116 -0.90 -0.52 -13.87
CA PHE A 116 -1.06 -1.39 -12.71
C PHE A 116 -2.37 -1.10 -11.95
N TYR A 117 -2.61 0.15 -11.54
CA TYR A 117 -3.83 0.50 -10.80
C TYR A 117 -5.10 0.36 -11.65
N LYS A 118 -5.05 0.70 -12.94
CA LYS A 118 -6.14 0.41 -13.89
C LYS A 118 -6.47 -1.09 -13.96
N SER A 119 -5.45 -1.94 -13.98
CA SER A 119 -5.63 -3.41 -13.96
C SER A 119 -6.22 -3.95 -12.66
N CYS A 120 -6.22 -3.14 -11.60
CA CYS A 120 -6.85 -3.41 -10.31
C CYS A 120 -8.23 -2.74 -10.16
N GLY A 121 -8.75 -2.09 -11.22
CA GLY A 121 -10.09 -1.48 -11.22
C GLY A 121 -10.12 0.00 -10.80
N PHE A 122 -8.98 0.62 -10.52
CA PHE A 122 -8.91 2.05 -10.22
C PHE A 122 -8.92 2.89 -11.50
N LEU A 123 -9.43 4.11 -11.39
CA LEU A 123 -9.48 5.08 -12.48
C LEU A 123 -8.98 6.43 -11.96
N PRO A 124 -8.28 7.23 -12.78
CA PRO A 124 -7.96 8.61 -12.43
C PRO A 124 -9.22 9.40 -12.10
N VAL A 125 -9.14 10.34 -11.16
CA VAL A 125 -10.29 11.11 -10.68
C VAL A 125 -10.89 12.00 -11.78
N GLU A 126 -10.06 12.39 -12.75
CA GLU A 126 -10.42 13.21 -13.91
C GLU A 126 -11.48 12.53 -14.79
N LYS A 127 -11.62 11.20 -14.72
CA LYS A 127 -12.71 10.48 -15.42
C LYS A 127 -14.11 10.85 -14.90
N TYR A 128 -14.19 11.44 -13.72
CA TYR A 128 -15.43 11.87 -13.07
C TYR A 128 -15.53 13.40 -12.96
N ASP A 129 -14.80 14.15 -13.80
CA ASP A 129 -14.72 15.61 -13.74
C ASP A 129 -14.24 16.14 -12.37
N HIS A 130 -13.41 15.35 -11.68
CA HIS A 130 -12.80 15.71 -10.40
C HIS A 130 -11.30 15.99 -10.55
N VAL A 131 -10.71 16.63 -9.54
CA VAL A 131 -9.26 16.85 -9.41
C VAL A 131 -8.82 16.53 -7.97
N SER A 132 -7.58 16.09 -7.80
CA SER A 132 -6.99 15.88 -6.48
C SER A 132 -6.19 17.10 -6.03
N PHE A 133 -6.33 17.49 -4.76
CA PHE A 133 -5.50 18.49 -4.11
C PHE A 133 -4.69 17.85 -3.00
N ILE A 134 -3.45 18.30 -2.81
CA ILE A 134 -2.60 17.84 -1.73
C ILE A 134 -1.85 19.02 -1.11
N ASN A 135 -1.69 18.98 0.21
CA ASN A 135 -0.88 19.93 0.97
C ASN A 135 0.12 19.12 1.81
N TYR A 136 1.38 19.15 1.43
CA TYR A 136 2.44 18.46 2.15
C TYR A 136 3.12 19.39 3.13
N ASN A 137 3.48 18.86 4.31
CA ASN A 137 4.44 19.51 5.19
C ASN A 137 5.78 18.76 5.09
N PHE A 138 6.83 19.45 4.64
CA PHE A 138 8.18 18.91 4.52
C PHE A 138 9.15 19.50 5.56
N GLU A 139 8.65 20.34 6.46
CA GLU A 139 9.39 21.02 7.54
C GLU A 139 9.22 20.31 8.88
#